data_AF-A0A9X2FFF9-F1
#
_entry.id   AF-A0A9X2FFF9-F1
#
_cell.length_a   1.000
_cell.length_b   1.000
_cell.length_c   1.000
_cell.angle_alpha   90.00
_cell.angle_beta   90.00
_cell.angle_gamma   90.00
#
_symmetry.space_group_name_H-M   'P 1'
#
loop_
_entity.id
_entity.type
_entity.pdbx_description
1 polymer ?
#
loop_
_entity_poly.entity_id
_entity_poly.type
_entity_poly.pdbx_seq_one_letter_code
_entity_poly.pdbx_strand_id
1 'polypeptide(L)'
;MNRLQKARKSLDSAESSIRTLVADAANAGDYDEAVNLTNLAKTLANLAKSVTPNGGEEAAQLSPPETKKRATHEQEGSAKPRSTKKSKRRSYPRFIQSNGDLVKVGWSKSASKEYQHKAPREVLSAVSNALKVQRMDDGVLRPPQEFLPLSNVSGEQIPDYQSYLCIAWLREIGIVERHGRHGYSVPDPSNIEDRIANAWEQLSNV
;
A
#
# COMPACT_ATOMS: atom_id res chain seq x y z
N MET A 1 -22.00 6.85 37.34
CA MET A 1 -21.23 7.18 36.12
C MET A 1 -20.95 5.88 35.37
N ASN A 2 -21.46 5.73 34.14
CA ASN A 2 -21.31 4.52 33.33
C ASN A 2 -19.82 4.32 32.94
N ARG A 3 -19.33 3.06 32.87
CA ARG A 3 -17.95 2.74 32.45
C ARG A 3 -17.64 3.32 31.05
N LEU A 4 -18.63 3.33 30.15
CA LEU A 4 -18.49 3.96 28.82
C LEU A 4 -18.30 5.48 28.88
N GLN A 5 -19.00 6.16 29.81
CA GLN A 5 -18.82 7.59 30.02
C GLN A 5 -17.43 7.91 30.57
N LYS A 6 -16.90 7.07 31.47
CA LYS A 6 -15.53 7.21 31.97
C LYS A 6 -14.51 7.02 30.85
N ALA A 7 -14.68 5.99 30.02
CA ALA A 7 -13.80 5.73 28.87
C ALA A 7 -13.80 6.91 27.88
N ARG A 8 -14.97 7.46 27.56
CA ARG A 8 -15.09 8.64 26.71
C ARG A 8 -14.37 9.86 27.29
N LYS A 9 -14.57 10.15 28.57
CA LYS A 9 -13.88 11.26 29.25
C LYS A 9 -12.35 11.09 29.20
N SER A 10 -11.85 9.86 29.34
CA SER A 10 -10.42 9.57 29.20
C SER A 10 -9.92 9.81 27.77
N LEU A 11 -10.69 9.44 26.75
CA LEU A 11 -10.34 9.71 25.34
C LEU A 11 -10.35 11.21 25.03
N ASP A 12 -11.35 11.96 25.49
CA ASP A 12 -11.44 13.41 25.30
C ASP A 12 -10.26 14.15 25.97
N SER A 13 -9.85 13.68 27.15
CA SER A 13 -8.67 14.20 27.86
C SER A 13 -7.39 13.92 27.09
N ALA A 14 -7.21 12.69 26.57
CA ALA A 14 -6.03 12.32 25.80
C ALA A 14 -5.93 13.12 24.48
N GLU A 15 -7.07 13.30 23.79
CA GLU A 15 -7.12 14.12 22.57
C GLU A 15 -6.71 15.56 22.87
N SER A 16 -7.20 16.14 23.98
CA SER A 16 -6.83 17.49 24.40
C SER A 16 -5.33 17.63 24.66
N SER A 17 -4.71 16.65 25.35
CA SER A 17 -3.26 16.63 25.57
C SER A 17 -2.47 16.55 24.26
N ILE A 18 -2.92 15.75 23.29
CA ILE A 18 -2.24 15.65 21.99
C ILE A 18 -2.36 16.96 21.20
N ARG A 19 -3.51 17.65 21.27
CA ARG A 19 -3.66 18.97 20.62
C ARG A 19 -2.68 19.99 21.17
N THR A 20 -2.41 19.98 22.47
CA THR A 20 -1.38 20.83 23.08
C THR A 20 0.01 20.47 22.53
N LEU A 21 0.37 19.18 22.49
CA LEU A 21 1.65 18.73 21.93
C LEU A 21 1.83 19.09 20.46
N VAL A 22 0.75 19.05 19.65
CA VAL A 22 0.78 19.52 18.25
C VAL A 22 1.12 21.00 18.18
N ALA A 23 0.53 21.82 19.05
CA ALA A 23 0.81 23.25 19.09
C ALA A 23 2.26 23.52 19.53
N ASP A 24 2.77 22.78 20.52
CA ASP A 24 4.15 22.90 20.99
C ASP A 24 5.16 22.51 19.88
N ALA A 25 4.94 21.38 19.20
CA ALA A 25 5.77 20.96 18.07
C ALA A 25 5.74 21.97 16.91
N ALA A 26 4.57 22.53 16.60
CA ALA A 26 4.43 23.57 15.58
C ALA A 26 5.17 24.87 15.97
N ASN A 27 5.15 25.25 17.24
CA ASN A 27 5.89 26.40 17.76
C ASN A 27 7.41 26.17 17.76
N ALA A 28 7.86 24.92 17.97
CA ALA A 28 9.26 24.53 17.91
C ALA A 28 9.80 24.44 16.46
N GLY A 29 8.92 24.40 15.45
CA GLY A 29 9.29 24.22 14.05
C GLY A 29 9.43 22.75 13.62
N ASP A 30 9.10 21.81 14.49
CA ASP A 30 9.18 20.37 14.25
C ASP A 30 7.92 19.85 13.54
N TYR A 31 7.77 20.25 12.26
CA TYR A 31 6.57 19.96 11.48
C TYR A 31 6.31 18.46 11.25
N ASP A 32 7.36 17.64 11.15
CA ASP A 32 7.22 16.19 11.00
C ASP A 32 6.58 15.56 12.24
N GLU A 33 6.98 16.00 13.44
CA GLU A 33 6.39 15.56 14.70
C GLU A 33 4.94 16.04 14.84
N ALA A 34 4.66 17.30 14.47
CA ALA A 34 3.30 17.82 14.43
C ALA A 34 2.37 17.01 13.51
N VAL A 35 2.86 16.57 12.34
CA VAL A 35 2.10 15.69 11.42
C VAL A 35 1.83 14.33 12.05
N ASN A 36 2.81 13.74 12.74
CA ASN A 36 2.61 12.46 13.43
C ASN A 36 1.58 12.57 14.55
N LEU A 37 1.68 13.61 15.39
CA LEU A 37 0.75 13.87 16.49
C LEU A 37 -0.67 14.18 16.00
N THR A 38 -0.83 14.92 14.90
CA THR A 38 -2.16 15.17 14.30
C THR A 38 -2.82 13.89 13.76
N ASN A 39 -2.03 12.97 13.20
CA ASN A 39 -2.54 11.66 12.78
C ASN A 39 -3.00 10.82 13.99
N LEU A 40 -2.26 10.87 15.10
CA LEU A 40 -2.65 10.24 16.37
C LEU A 40 -3.95 10.85 16.94
N ALA A 41 -4.11 12.17 16.87
CA ALA A 41 -5.35 12.83 17.31
C ALA A 41 -6.56 12.35 16.48
N LYS A 42 -6.40 12.19 15.16
CA LYS A 42 -7.46 11.67 14.27
C LYS A 42 -7.87 10.24 14.62
N THR A 43 -6.93 9.37 14.97
CA THR A 43 -7.26 7.98 15.34
C THR A 43 -8.02 7.93 16.67
N LEU A 44 -7.65 8.74 17.66
CA LEU A 44 -8.39 8.85 18.92
C LEU A 44 -9.80 9.41 18.72
N ALA A 45 -9.96 10.44 17.89
CA ALA A 45 -11.28 11.01 17.60
C ALA A 45 -12.22 9.98 16.94
N ASN A 46 -11.69 9.14 16.04
CA ASN A 46 -12.45 8.05 15.45
C ASN A 46 -12.80 6.96 16.47
N LEU A 47 -11.88 6.64 17.39
CA LEU A 47 -12.14 5.69 18.47
C LEU A 47 -13.23 6.23 19.42
N ALA A 48 -13.20 7.51 19.78
CA ALA A 48 -14.22 8.15 20.62
C ALA A 48 -15.61 8.11 19.99
N LYS A 49 -15.72 8.31 18.67
CA LYS A 49 -16.98 8.15 17.91
C LYS A 49 -17.53 6.73 17.94
N SER A 50 -16.66 5.72 18.01
CA SER A 50 -17.11 4.32 18.07
C SER A 50 -17.64 3.91 19.46
N VAL A 51 -17.23 4.62 20.52
CA VAL A 51 -17.62 4.33 21.91
C VAL A 51 -18.99 4.91 22.27
N THR A 52 -19.52 5.86 21.48
CA THR A 52 -20.90 6.31 21.64
C THR A 52 -21.85 5.24 21.12
N PRO A 53 -22.69 4.63 21.97
CA PRO A 53 -23.75 3.76 21.48
C PRO A 53 -24.68 4.61 20.60
N ASN A 54 -24.80 4.21 19.33
CA ASN A 54 -25.79 4.75 18.39
C ASN A 54 -27.18 4.66 19.03
N GLY A 55 -27.62 5.74 19.66
CA GLY A 55 -29.02 6.06 19.89
C GLY A 55 -29.39 7.14 18.91
N GLY A 56 -29.93 6.74 17.75
CA GLY A 56 -30.41 7.65 16.72
C GLY A 56 -29.89 7.29 15.34
N GLU A 57 -30.67 6.48 14.62
CA GLU A 57 -30.75 6.53 13.17
C GLU A 57 -31.05 7.98 12.76
N GLU A 58 -30.08 8.67 12.17
CA GLU A 58 -30.39 9.81 11.30
C GLU A 58 -29.52 9.69 10.06
N ALA A 59 -30.12 9.07 9.05
CA ALA A 59 -29.61 8.97 7.70
C ALA A 59 -29.45 10.38 7.13
N ALA A 60 -28.24 10.93 7.18
CA ALA A 60 -27.88 12.10 6.38
C ALA A 60 -27.76 11.67 4.91
N GLN A 61 -28.89 11.77 4.21
CA GLN A 61 -28.97 11.89 2.76
C GLN A 61 -28.07 13.06 2.32
N LEU A 62 -26.96 12.75 1.68
CA LEU A 62 -26.17 13.72 0.93
C LEU A 62 -26.74 13.80 -0.49
N SER A 63 -27.60 14.80 -0.72
CA SER A 63 -28.01 15.25 -2.04
C SER A 63 -26.81 15.80 -2.83
N PRO A 64 -26.65 15.47 -4.13
CA PRO A 64 -25.69 16.15 -5.01
C PRO A 64 -26.20 17.56 -5.39
N PRO A 65 -25.33 18.57 -5.51
CA PRO A 65 -25.72 19.87 -6.03
C PRO A 65 -25.99 19.81 -7.54
N GLU A 66 -27.23 20.13 -7.93
CA GLU A 66 -27.63 20.43 -9.31
C GLU A 66 -26.78 21.57 -9.86
N THR A 67 -25.92 21.25 -10.83
CA THR A 67 -25.21 22.26 -11.61
C THR A 67 -26.01 22.57 -12.86
N LYS A 68 -26.57 23.78 -12.89
CA LYS A 68 -27.34 24.35 -13.99
C LYS A 68 -26.58 24.26 -15.31
N LYS A 69 -27.21 23.64 -16.31
CA LYS A 69 -26.85 23.75 -17.73
C LYS A 69 -26.97 25.21 -18.15
N ARG A 70 -25.85 25.84 -18.52
CA ARG A 70 -25.83 27.13 -19.21
C ARG A 70 -25.49 26.90 -20.67
N ALA A 71 -26.29 27.53 -21.52
CA ALA A 71 -26.34 27.39 -22.96
C ALA A 71 -25.00 27.68 -23.65
N THR A 72 -24.78 26.86 -24.67
CA THR A 72 -24.03 27.07 -25.92
C THR A 72 -23.89 28.53 -26.35
N HIS A 73 -22.64 28.97 -26.51
CA HIS A 73 -22.28 30.02 -27.45
C HIS A 73 -21.23 29.43 -28.40
N GLU A 74 -21.61 29.26 -29.65
CA GLU A 74 -20.73 28.91 -30.75
C GLU A 74 -19.80 30.10 -31.00
N GLN A 75 -18.50 29.85 -31.02
CA GLN A 75 -17.53 30.70 -31.70
C GLN A 75 -16.56 29.78 -32.44
N GLU A 76 -16.77 29.73 -33.76
CA GLU A 76 -15.88 29.11 -34.72
C GLU A 76 -14.54 29.87 -34.72
N GLY A 77 -13.53 29.24 -34.12
CA GLY A 77 -12.14 29.65 -34.22
C GLY A 77 -11.30 28.45 -34.65
N SER A 78 -11.01 28.36 -35.95
CA SER A 78 -10.24 27.30 -36.59
C SER A 78 -8.75 27.38 -36.25
N ALA A 79 -8.38 26.99 -35.02
CA ALA A 79 -6.99 26.76 -34.63
C ALA A 79 -6.63 25.27 -34.75
N LYS A 80 -5.71 24.95 -35.66
CA LYS A 80 -5.19 23.58 -35.87
C LYS A 80 -4.71 22.97 -34.54
N PRO A 81 -5.17 21.77 -34.14
CA PRO A 81 -4.75 21.16 -32.88
C PRO A 81 -3.30 20.70 -32.99
N ARG A 82 -2.40 21.38 -32.26
CA ARG A 82 -1.05 20.88 -31.99
C ARG A 82 -1.21 19.58 -31.18
N SER A 83 -0.98 18.43 -31.83
CA SER A 83 -1.01 17.13 -31.15
C SER A 83 0.14 17.08 -30.13
N THR A 84 -0.15 17.44 -28.89
CA THR A 84 0.74 17.13 -27.78
C THR A 84 0.76 15.61 -27.65
N LYS A 85 1.88 14.99 -28.04
CA LYS A 85 2.12 13.57 -27.84
C LYS A 85 2.01 13.31 -26.33
N LYS A 86 0.83 12.88 -25.88
CA LYS A 86 0.63 12.41 -24.50
C LYS A 86 1.60 11.26 -24.32
N SER A 87 2.68 11.48 -23.57
CA SER A 87 3.55 10.39 -23.15
C SER A 87 2.63 9.37 -22.48
N LYS A 88 2.69 8.11 -22.94
CA LYS A 88 1.93 7.03 -22.33
C LYS A 88 2.26 7.06 -20.84
N ARG A 89 1.29 7.46 -20.02
CA ARG A 89 1.45 7.49 -18.57
C ARG A 89 1.89 6.09 -18.19
N ARG A 90 3.13 5.95 -17.71
CA ARG A 90 3.71 4.66 -17.35
C ARG A 90 2.76 4.04 -16.32
N SER A 91 2.25 2.84 -16.60
CA SER A 91 1.37 2.12 -15.67
C SER A 91 2.15 1.83 -14.40
N TYR A 92 1.58 2.13 -13.24
CA TYR A 92 2.16 1.83 -11.92
C TYR A 92 1.38 0.69 -11.25
N PRO A 93 2.03 -0.15 -10.42
CA PRO A 93 3.46 -0.16 -10.10
C PRO A 93 4.33 -0.75 -11.24
N ARG A 94 5.63 -0.47 -11.23
CA ARG A 94 6.61 -1.08 -12.14
C ARG A 94 7.68 -1.81 -11.34
N PHE A 95 8.23 -2.86 -11.93
CA PHE A 95 9.36 -3.58 -11.37
C PHE A 95 10.55 -3.41 -12.32
N ILE A 96 11.71 -3.12 -11.75
CA ILE A 96 12.97 -2.96 -12.48
C ILE A 96 14.08 -3.68 -11.72
N GLN A 97 15.16 -4.00 -12.41
CA GLN A 97 16.39 -4.47 -11.80
C GLN A 97 17.34 -3.27 -11.67
N SER A 98 17.92 -3.07 -10.49
CA SER A 98 18.92 -2.01 -10.26
C SER A 98 19.99 -2.51 -9.30
N ASN A 99 21.25 -2.51 -9.74
CA ASN A 99 22.40 -3.01 -8.96
C ASN A 99 22.23 -4.45 -8.43
N GLY A 100 21.49 -5.30 -9.15
CA GLY A 100 21.19 -6.67 -8.69
C GLY A 100 20.02 -6.77 -7.70
N ASP A 101 19.39 -5.65 -7.34
CA ASP A 101 18.18 -5.63 -6.53
C ASP A 101 16.91 -5.60 -7.39
N LEU A 102 15.84 -6.19 -6.86
CA LEU A 102 14.49 -6.03 -7.36
C LEU A 102 13.92 -4.74 -6.79
N VAL A 103 13.58 -3.78 -7.67
CA VAL A 103 13.04 -2.49 -7.27
C VAL A 103 11.60 -2.34 -7.73
N LYS A 104 10.68 -2.19 -6.78
CA LYS A 104 9.29 -1.82 -7.05
C LYS A 104 9.16 -0.31 -7.02
N VAL A 105 8.84 0.28 -8.17
CA VAL A 105 8.58 1.71 -8.32
C VAL A 105 7.07 1.95 -8.29
N GLY A 106 6.62 2.74 -7.32
CA GLY A 106 5.22 3.16 -7.18
C GLY A 106 5.07 4.68 -7.22
N TRP A 107 3.83 5.16 -7.42
CA TRP A 107 3.52 6.58 -7.37
C TRP A 107 2.97 6.96 -5.98
N SER A 108 3.63 7.89 -5.30
CA SER A 108 3.14 8.44 -4.04
C SER A 108 2.12 9.53 -4.31
N LYS A 109 0.88 9.35 -3.84
CA LYS A 109 -0.18 10.36 -3.98
C LYS A 109 0.10 11.62 -3.14
N SER A 110 0.66 11.48 -1.95
CA SER A 110 0.93 12.60 -1.04
C SER A 110 2.12 13.43 -1.50
N ALA A 111 3.23 12.77 -1.85
CA ALA A 111 4.45 13.45 -2.28
C ALA A 111 4.44 13.83 -3.78
N SER A 112 3.48 13.31 -4.56
CA SER A 112 3.46 13.43 -6.03
C SER A 112 4.79 13.05 -6.68
N LYS A 113 5.45 12.02 -6.14
CA LYS A 113 6.77 11.52 -6.57
C LYS A 113 6.77 10.00 -6.65
N GLU A 114 7.70 9.46 -7.43
CA GLU A 114 7.97 8.03 -7.46
C GLU A 114 8.64 7.60 -6.14
N TYR A 115 8.14 6.52 -5.54
CA TYR A 115 8.75 5.87 -4.39
C TYR A 115 9.28 4.49 -4.79
N GLN A 116 10.34 4.05 -4.14
CA GLN A 116 11.03 2.80 -4.46
C GLN A 116 11.07 1.91 -3.23
N HIS A 117 10.72 0.64 -3.39
CA HIS A 117 11.04 -0.41 -2.42
C HIS A 117 12.05 -1.33 -3.08
N LYS A 118 13.03 -1.82 -2.30
CA LYS A 118 14.11 -2.68 -2.80
C LYS A 118 14.11 -4.02 -2.05
N ALA A 119 14.42 -5.08 -2.78
CA ALA A 119 14.69 -6.40 -2.23
C ALA A 119 15.90 -7.01 -2.95
N PRO A 120 16.95 -7.44 -2.23
CA PRO A 120 18.07 -8.15 -2.82
C PRO A 120 17.62 -9.42 -3.56
N ARG A 121 18.35 -9.80 -4.63
CA ARG A 121 18.06 -11.04 -5.38
C ARG A 121 18.07 -12.28 -4.49
N GLU A 122 18.89 -12.30 -3.46
CA GLU A 122 18.94 -13.40 -2.48
C GLU A 122 17.59 -13.60 -1.76
N VAL A 123 16.87 -12.52 -1.48
CA VAL A 123 15.54 -12.58 -0.88
C VAL A 123 14.54 -13.22 -1.84
N LEU A 124 14.64 -12.94 -3.14
CA LEU A 124 13.81 -13.58 -4.16
C LEU A 124 14.05 -15.10 -4.20
N SER A 125 15.31 -15.53 -4.09
CA SER A 125 15.67 -16.95 -4.00
C SER A 125 15.16 -17.60 -2.71
N ALA A 126 15.21 -16.90 -1.57
CA ALA A 126 14.65 -17.39 -0.32
C ALA A 126 13.12 -17.56 -0.41
N VAL A 127 12.43 -16.59 -1.01
CA VAL A 127 10.98 -16.66 -1.25
C VAL A 127 10.65 -17.80 -2.21
N SER A 128 11.36 -17.96 -3.32
CA SER A 128 11.07 -19.06 -4.26
C SER A 128 11.26 -20.43 -3.61
N ASN A 129 12.30 -20.60 -2.79
CA ASN A 129 12.52 -21.81 -2.02
C ASN A 129 11.41 -22.07 -1.00
N ALA A 130 10.96 -21.03 -0.28
CA ALA A 130 9.85 -21.15 0.66
C ALA A 130 8.55 -21.58 -0.06
N LEU A 131 8.25 -20.99 -1.22
CA LEU A 131 7.10 -21.37 -2.04
C LEU A 131 7.18 -22.81 -2.57
N LYS A 132 8.39 -23.33 -2.79
CA LYS A 132 8.60 -24.74 -3.16
C LYS A 132 8.40 -25.69 -1.97
N VAL A 133 8.96 -25.35 -0.81
CA VAL A 133 8.91 -26.21 0.39
C VAL A 133 7.51 -26.25 0.98
N GLN A 134 6.80 -25.12 0.99
CA GLN A 134 5.44 -25.02 1.52
C GLN A 134 4.35 -25.49 0.56
N ARG A 135 4.71 -26.25 -0.48
CA ARG A 135 3.69 -26.94 -1.27
C ARG A 135 2.91 -27.88 -0.36
N MET A 136 1.61 -27.69 -0.33
CA MET A 136 0.68 -28.74 0.04
C MET A 136 0.38 -29.59 -1.19
N ASP A 137 0.07 -30.87 -0.98
CA ASP A 137 -0.25 -31.84 -2.04
C ASP A 137 -1.47 -31.42 -2.91
N ASP A 138 -2.19 -30.35 -2.51
CA ASP A 138 -3.36 -29.78 -3.18
C ASP A 138 -3.07 -28.51 -4.02
N GLY A 139 -1.83 -28.02 -4.05
CA GLY A 139 -1.43 -26.85 -4.85
C GLY A 139 -1.83 -25.48 -4.28
N VAL A 140 -2.37 -25.41 -3.06
CA VAL A 140 -2.74 -24.16 -2.39
C VAL A 140 -1.61 -23.70 -1.47
N LEU A 141 -1.12 -22.46 -1.64
CA LEU A 141 -0.20 -21.85 -0.67
C LEU A 141 -0.97 -21.23 0.49
N ARG A 142 -0.43 -21.45 1.68
CA ARG A 142 -0.89 -20.84 2.92
C ARG A 142 -0.78 -19.30 2.88
N PRO A 143 -1.52 -18.60 3.77
CA PRO A 143 -1.34 -17.17 3.98
C PRO A 143 0.14 -16.82 4.26
N PRO A 144 0.61 -15.61 3.88
CA PRO A 144 1.98 -15.15 4.13
C PRO A 144 2.46 -15.36 5.57
N GLN A 145 1.55 -15.24 6.54
CA GLN A 145 1.84 -15.41 7.96
C GLN A 145 2.31 -16.83 8.32
N GLU A 146 2.10 -17.82 7.46
CA GLU A 146 2.52 -19.21 7.70
C GLU A 146 3.91 -19.53 7.15
N PHE A 147 4.47 -18.68 6.28
CA PHE A 147 5.85 -18.82 5.76
C PHE A 147 6.76 -17.64 6.02
N LEU A 148 6.20 -16.53 6.50
CA LEU A 148 6.96 -15.41 7.01
C LEU A 148 7.05 -15.52 8.54
N PRO A 149 8.16 -15.09 9.13
CA PRO A 149 9.32 -14.49 8.49
C PRO A 149 10.25 -15.53 7.82
N LEU A 150 10.96 -15.11 6.78
CA LEU A 150 12.00 -15.92 6.14
C LEU A 150 13.37 -15.59 6.72
N SER A 151 14.30 -16.54 6.62
CA SER A 151 15.71 -16.32 6.93
C SER A 151 16.57 -16.47 5.67
N ASN A 152 17.65 -15.71 5.60
CA ASN A 152 18.67 -15.87 4.56
C ASN A 152 19.55 -17.11 4.84
N VAL A 153 20.52 -17.37 3.97
CA VAL A 153 21.47 -18.50 4.12
C VAL A 153 22.33 -18.40 5.37
N SER A 154 22.53 -17.19 5.89
CA SER A 154 23.27 -16.92 7.13
C SER A 154 22.40 -17.06 8.39
N GLY A 155 21.12 -17.37 8.24
CA GLY A 155 20.16 -17.47 9.34
C GLY A 155 19.57 -16.15 9.81
N GLU A 156 19.95 -15.02 9.20
CA GLU A 156 19.40 -13.71 9.55
C GLU A 156 17.98 -13.56 9.01
N GLN A 157 17.13 -12.93 9.80
CA GLN A 157 15.75 -12.70 9.45
C GLN A 157 15.63 -11.67 8.32
N ILE A 158 14.93 -12.05 7.26
CA ILE A 158 14.60 -11.19 6.14
C ILE A 158 13.42 -10.28 6.54
N PRO A 159 13.52 -8.95 6.38
CA PRO A 159 12.40 -8.05 6.62
C PRO A 159 11.18 -8.39 5.74
N ASP A 160 10.01 -8.52 6.37
CA ASP A 160 8.76 -8.92 5.71
C ASP A 160 8.44 -8.10 4.45
N TYR A 161 8.73 -6.80 4.47
CA TYR A 161 8.44 -5.92 3.33
C TYR A 161 9.18 -6.35 2.06
N GLN A 162 10.37 -6.96 2.19
CA GLN A 162 11.15 -7.48 1.06
C GLN A 162 10.49 -8.74 0.51
N SER A 163 10.06 -9.64 1.38
CA SER A 163 9.32 -10.84 0.98
C SER A 163 8.02 -10.49 0.26
N TYR A 164 7.25 -9.52 0.77
CA TYR A 164 6.04 -9.02 0.11
C TYR A 164 6.31 -8.37 -1.25
N LEU A 165 7.45 -7.70 -1.40
CA LEU A 165 7.87 -7.14 -2.68
C LEU A 165 8.11 -8.25 -3.70
N CYS A 166 8.88 -9.28 -3.34
CA CYS A 166 9.12 -10.44 -4.18
C CYS A 166 7.81 -11.13 -4.59
N ILE A 167 6.91 -11.40 -3.63
CA ILE A 167 5.58 -11.99 -3.93
C ILE A 167 4.78 -11.11 -4.89
N ALA A 168 4.80 -9.78 -4.69
CA ALA A 168 4.08 -8.87 -5.58
C ALA A 168 4.61 -8.91 -7.01
N TRP A 169 5.93 -9.06 -7.19
CA TRP A 169 6.53 -9.23 -8.51
C TRP A 169 6.20 -10.60 -9.12
N LEU A 170 6.32 -11.69 -8.36
CA LEU A 170 5.96 -13.04 -8.80
C LEU A 170 4.49 -13.13 -9.26
N ARG A 171 3.61 -12.33 -8.65
CA ARG A 171 2.22 -12.19 -9.08
C ARG A 171 2.08 -11.43 -10.40
N GLU A 172 2.85 -10.35 -10.58
CA GLU A 172 2.83 -9.56 -11.82
C GLU A 172 3.24 -10.41 -13.04
N ILE A 173 4.19 -11.33 -12.86
CA ILE A 173 4.66 -12.24 -13.92
C ILE A 173 3.86 -13.55 -14.01
N GLY A 174 2.77 -13.68 -13.23
CA GLY A 174 1.87 -14.84 -13.29
C GLY A 174 2.49 -16.17 -12.81
N ILE A 175 3.50 -16.11 -11.95
CA ILE A 175 4.04 -17.30 -11.27
C ILE A 175 3.22 -17.62 -10.02
N VAL A 176 2.80 -16.57 -9.30
CA VAL A 176 2.00 -16.66 -8.09
C VAL A 176 0.60 -16.08 -8.36
N GLU A 177 -0.44 -16.82 -7.98
CA GLU A 177 -1.82 -16.31 -7.98
C GLU A 177 -2.26 -16.00 -6.55
N ARG A 178 -3.17 -15.05 -6.37
CA ARG A 178 -3.68 -14.66 -5.05
C ARG A 178 -5.14 -15.10 -4.89
N HIS A 179 -5.42 -15.88 -3.84
CA HIS A 179 -6.76 -16.38 -3.50
C HIS A 179 -7.41 -15.58 -2.37
N GLY A 180 -7.55 -14.26 -2.57
CA GLY A 180 -8.20 -13.39 -1.59
C GLY A 180 -7.50 -13.36 -0.22
N ARG A 181 -8.18 -13.89 0.81
CA ARG A 181 -7.66 -14.07 2.19
C ARG A 181 -7.06 -15.45 2.44
N HIS A 182 -7.29 -16.41 1.55
CA HIS A 182 -6.85 -17.81 1.70
C HIS A 182 -5.35 -17.97 1.44
N GLY A 183 -4.71 -16.98 0.83
CA GLY A 183 -3.27 -17.00 0.56
C GLY A 183 -3.00 -16.90 -0.93
N TYR A 184 -2.08 -17.73 -1.39
CA TYR A 184 -1.53 -17.68 -2.74
C TYR A 184 -1.58 -19.08 -3.37
N SER A 185 -1.27 -19.23 -4.66
CA SER A 185 -0.96 -20.54 -5.26
C SER A 185 0.14 -20.40 -6.30
N VAL A 186 0.80 -21.50 -6.64
CA VAL A 186 1.75 -21.58 -7.77
C VAL A 186 1.20 -22.59 -8.78
N PRO A 187 0.60 -22.15 -9.90
CA PRO A 187 -0.09 -23.05 -10.83
C PRO A 187 0.83 -24.09 -11.49
N ASP A 188 2.03 -23.67 -11.92
CA ASP A 188 3.07 -24.57 -12.44
C ASP A 188 4.34 -24.39 -11.62
N PRO A 189 4.54 -25.25 -10.62
CA PRO A 189 5.64 -25.04 -9.70
C PRO A 189 6.90 -25.82 -10.14
N SER A 190 6.79 -26.75 -11.10
CA SER A 190 7.90 -27.56 -11.61
C SER A 190 9.01 -26.71 -12.25
N ASN A 191 8.63 -25.62 -12.91
CA ASN A 191 9.55 -24.74 -13.64
C ASN A 191 9.70 -23.36 -12.97
N ILE A 192 9.42 -23.25 -11.67
CA ILE A 192 9.36 -21.95 -11.00
C ILE A 192 10.70 -21.19 -11.07
N GLU A 193 11.83 -21.89 -10.89
CA GLU A 193 13.16 -21.26 -10.93
C GLU A 193 13.52 -20.75 -12.31
N ASP A 194 13.30 -21.55 -13.34
CA ASP A 194 13.58 -21.16 -14.73
C ASP A 194 12.69 -19.98 -15.15
N ARG A 195 11.41 -20.00 -14.77
CA ARG A 195 10.49 -18.88 -15.02
C ARG A 195 10.93 -17.61 -14.30
N ILE A 196 11.39 -17.72 -13.06
CA ILE A 196 11.91 -16.59 -12.29
C ILE A 196 13.19 -16.05 -12.94
N ALA A 197 14.13 -16.91 -13.31
CA ALA A 197 15.39 -16.52 -13.94
C ALA A 197 15.15 -15.82 -15.28
N ASN A 198 14.31 -16.40 -16.14
CA ASN A 198 13.94 -15.80 -17.42
C ASN A 198 13.21 -14.45 -17.24
N ALA A 199 12.29 -14.36 -16.29
CA ALA A 199 11.58 -13.10 -16.01
C ALA A 199 12.52 -12.03 -15.41
N TRP A 200 13.51 -12.45 -14.63
CA TRP A 200 14.52 -11.56 -14.06
C TRP A 200 15.37 -10.91 -15.15
N GLU A 201 15.83 -11.69 -16.14
CA GLU A 201 16.62 -11.17 -17.27
C GLU A 201 15.84 -10.20 -18.16
N GLN A 202 14.51 -10.29 -18.17
CA GLN A 202 13.62 -9.40 -18.90
C GLN A 202 13.33 -8.08 -18.16
N LEU A 203 13.73 -7.96 -16.89
CA LEU A 203 13.56 -6.70 -16.16
C LEU A 203 14.41 -5.61 -16.83
N SER A 204 13.83 -4.42 -16.95
CA SER A 204 14.59 -3.27 -17.42
C SER A 204 15.72 -2.97 -16.43
N ASN A 205 16.96 -3.03 -16.90
CA ASN A 205 18.12 -2.57 -16.16
C ASN A 205 18.16 -1.04 -16.18
N VAL A 206 18.22 -0.44 -15.00
CA VAL A 206 18.33 1.02 -14.78
C VAL A 206 19.59 1.33 -13.99
#